data_AF-A0A846CL30-F1
#
_entry.id   AF-A0A846CL30-F1
#
_cell.length_a   1.000
_cell.length_b   1.000
_cell.length_c   1.000
_cell.angle_alpha   90.00
_cell.angle_beta   90.00
_cell.angle_gamma   90.00
#
_symmetry.space_group_name_H-M   'P 1'
#
loop_
_entity.id
_entity.type
_entity.pdbx_description
1 polymer ?
#
loop_
_entity_poly.entity_id
_entity_poly.type
_entity_poly.pdbx_seq_one_letter_code
_entity_poly.pdbx_strand_id
1 'polypeptide(L)' 'MNTRRIIIGDIHGYYDGLMALLEAIAPGRDDMVYFLGDLIDRGPKSSQVVEFVRNS' A
#
# COMPACT_ATOMS: atom_id res chain seq x y z
N MET A 1 -11.46 -18.79 -12.17
CA MET A 1 -11.17 -18.39 -10.77
C MET A 1 -11.20 -16.89 -10.71
N ASN A 2 -11.78 -16.29 -9.66
CA ASN A 2 -11.89 -14.83 -9.56
C ASN A 2 -10.72 -14.29 -8.76
N THR A 3 -9.87 -13.50 -9.41
CA THR A 3 -8.73 -12.80 -8.80
C THR A 3 -9.24 -11.77 -7.80
N ARG A 4 -8.81 -11.85 -6.53
CA ARG A 4 -9.14 -10.83 -5.52
C ARG A 4 -8.38 -9.55 -5.87
N ARG A 5 -9.10 -8.43 -5.86
CA ARG A 5 -8.53 -7.09 -6.06
C ARG A 5 -8.61 -6.31 -4.76
N ILE A 6 -7.48 -5.79 -4.32
CA ILE A 6 -7.33 -5.01 -3.11
C ILE A 6 -7.02 -3.58 -3.53
N ILE A 7 -7.83 -2.63 -3.09
CA ILE A 7 -7.73 -1.23 -3.48
C ILE A 7 -7.42 -0.43 -2.22
N ILE A 8 -6.25 0.21 -2.18
CA ILE A 8 -5.76 1.01 -1.06
C ILE A 8 -5.84 2.48 -1.47
N GLY A 9 -6.55 3.26 -0.66
CA GLY A 9 -6.68 4.72 -0.81
C GLY A 9 -5.47 5.46 -0.24
N ASP A 10 -5.74 6.64 0.32
CA ASP A 10 -4.71 7.57 0.79
C ASP A 10 -3.77 6.93 1.82
N ILE A 11 -2.46 7.13 1.61
CA ILE A 11 -1.42 6.68 2.55
C ILE A 11 -0.77 7.86 3.25
N HIS A 12 -0.61 8.99 2.55
CA HIS A 12 -0.06 10.22 3.09
C HIS A 12 1.19 10.02 3.94
N GLY A 13 2.20 9.32 3.41
CA GLY A 13 3.48 9.12 4.09
C GLY A 13 3.43 8.28 5.38
N TYR A 14 2.32 7.63 5.72
CA TYR A 14 2.20 6.74 6.88
C TYR A 14 2.66 5.30 6.56
N TYR A 15 3.96 5.15 6.31
CA TYR A 15 4.58 3.87 5.96
C TYR A 15 4.28 2.72 6.94
N ASP A 16 4.39 2.97 8.25
CA ASP A 16 4.17 1.91 9.25
C ASP A 16 2.71 1.44 9.24
N GLY A 17 1.77 2.36 9.02
CA GLY A 17 0.34 2.04 8.87
C GLY A 17 0.08 1.23 7.61
N LEU A 18 0.74 1.56 6.50
CA LEU A 18 0.67 0.77 5.26
C LEU A 18 1.19 -0.66 5.48
N MET A 19 2.33 -0.84 6.15
CA MET A 19 2.89 -2.17 6.43
C MET A 19 1.95 -2.99 7.33
N ALA A 20 1.40 -2.39 8.38
CA ALA A 20 0.42 -3.04 9.25
C ALA A 20 -0.85 -3.46 8.49
N LEU A 21 -1.33 -2.62 7.57
CA LEU A 21 -2.47 -2.96 6.70
C LEU A 21 -2.15 -4.16 5.82
N LEU A 22 -0.98 -4.17 5.16
CA LEU A 22 -0.57 -5.26 4.28
C LEU A 22 -0.38 -6.58 5.04
N GLU A 23 0.17 -6.52 6.26
CA GLU A 23 0.25 -7.68 7.14
C GLU A 23 -1.15 -8.22 7.49
N ALA A 24 -2.08 -7.34 7.85
CA ALA A 24 -3.43 -7.73 8.25
C ALA A 24 -4.25 -8.35 7.11
N ILE A 25 -4.10 -7.84 5.87
CA ILE A 25 -4.88 -8.34 4.72
C ILE A 25 -4.19 -9.49 3.97
N ALA A 26 -2.91 -9.71 4.24
CA ALA A 26 -2.04 -10.75 3.72
C ALA A 26 -2.29 -11.10 2.23
N PRO A 27 -1.95 -10.19 1.28
CA PRO A 27 -2.20 -10.43 -0.13
C PRO A 27 -1.53 -11.73 -0.60
N GLY A 28 -2.32 -12.59 -1.25
CA GLY A 28 -1.82 -13.81 -1.88
C GLY A 28 -1.07 -13.54 -3.17
N ARG A 29 -0.41 -14.58 -3.70
CA ARG A 29 0.33 -14.51 -4.98
C ARG A 29 -0.56 -14.12 -6.17
N ASP A 30 -1.82 -14.48 -6.13
CA ASP A 30 -2.79 -14.19 -7.18
C ASP A 30 -3.65 -12.95 -6.85
N ASP A 31 -3.38 -12.25 -5.74
CA ASP A 31 -4.08 -11.03 -5.40
C ASP A 31 -3.45 -9.85 -6.15
N MET A 32 -4.29 -8.92 -6.62
CA MET A 32 -3.83 -7.69 -7.25
C MET A 32 -4.05 -6.51 -6.30
N VAL A 33 -2.97 -5.82 -5.94
CA VAL A 33 -3.01 -4.64 -5.07
C VAL A 33 -2.91 -3.37 -5.92
N TYR A 34 -3.83 -2.42 -5.71
CA TYR A 34 -3.87 -1.15 -6.41
C TYR A 34 -3.80 0.00 -5.41
N PHE A 35 -2.85 0.91 -5.61
CA PHE A 35 -2.76 2.17 -4.88
C PHE A 35 -3.44 3.28 -5.69
N LEU A 36 -4.37 4.02 -5.09
CA LEU A 36 -5.18 5.01 -5.80
C LEU A 36 -4.51 6.39 -5.95
N GLY A 37 -3.50 6.71 -5.14
CA GLY A 37 -2.87 8.03 -5.12
C GLY A 37 -2.48 8.44 -3.70
N ASP A 38 -2.18 9.72 -3.51
CA ASP A 38 -1.93 10.33 -2.20
C ASP A 38 -0.96 9.52 -1.32
N LEU A 39 0.16 9.14 -1.93
CA LEU A 39 1.24 8.39 -1.29
C LEU A 39 2.05 9.24 -0.31
N ILE A 40 2.10 10.55 -0.53
CA ILE A 40 2.98 11.51 0.14
C ILE A 40 2.18 12.58 0.91
N ASP A 41 2.92 13.49 1.54
CA ASP A 41 2.45 14.56 2.42
C ASP A 41 1.87 14.07 3.76
N ARG A 42 1.84 14.97 4.77
CA ARG A 42 1.34 14.77 6.16
C ARG A 42 2.13 13.77 7.02
N GLY A 43 2.36 12.56 6.54
CA GLY A 43 3.03 11.50 7.31
C GLY A 43 4.55 11.63 7.31
N PRO A 44 5.21 11.03 8.31
CA PRO A 44 6.65 11.23 8.54
C PRO A 44 7.55 10.47 7.55
N LYS A 45 7.02 9.53 6.76
CA LYS A 45 7.80 8.53 6.01
C LYS A 45 7.45 8.45 4.52
N SER A 46 7.13 9.59 3.90
CA SER A 46 6.75 9.70 2.48
C SER A 46 7.74 9.03 1.52
N SER A 47 9.06 9.18 1.73
CA SER A 47 10.07 8.53 0.89
C SER A 47 9.98 7.00 0.92
N GLN A 48 9.78 6.43 2.11
CA GLN A 48 9.65 4.98 2.30
C GLN A 48 8.37 4.43 1.65
N VAL A 49 7.26 5.18 1.70
CA VAL A 49 6.03 4.80 0.99
C VAL A 49 6.28 4.73 -0.51
N VAL A 50 6.89 5.77 -1.10
CA VAL A 50 7.15 5.82 -2.54
C VAL A 50 8.14 4.73 -2.97
N GLU A 51 9.19 4.50 -2.17
CA GLU A 51 10.14 3.43 -2.44
C GLU A 51 9.48 2.05 -2.40
N PHE A 52 8.65 1.80 -1.39
CA PHE A 52 7.89 0.55 -1.29
C PHE A 52 6.97 0.35 -2.50
N VAL A 53 6.10 1.32 -2.80
CA VAL A 53 5.11 1.21 -3.89
C VAL A 53 5.78 1.05 -5.26
N ARG A 54 6.96 1.65 -5.47
CA ARG A 54 7.70 1.51 -6.73
C ARG A 54 8.33 0.14 -6.93
N ASN A 55 8.67 -0.54 -5.83
CA ASN A 55 9.39 -1.82 -5.84
C ASN A 55 8.49 -3.03 -5.57
N SER A 56 7.22 -2.81 -5.24
CA SER A 56 6.20 -3.83 -4.98
C SER A 56 5.54 -4.39 -6.24
#